data_AF-A0A2X1PNU8-F1
#
_entry.id   AF-A0A2X1PNU8-F1
#
_cell.length_a   1.000
_cell.length_b   1.000
_cell.length_c   1.000
_cell.angle_alpha   90.00
_cell.angle_beta   90.00
_cell.angle_gamma   90.00
#
_symmetry.space_group_name_H-M   'P 1'
#
loop_
_entity.id
_entity.type
_entity.pdbx_description
1 polymer ?
#
loop_
_entity_poly.entity_id
_entity_poly.type
_entity_poly.pdbx_seq_one_letter_code
_entity_poly.pdbx_strand_id
1 'polypeptide(L)' 'MLKPIDIVMLISYSGETDDVNKLIPSLKNFGNKIIAVTSNKNSTLARHADYVSRYNC' A
#
# COMPACT_ATOMS: atom_id res chain seq x y z
N MET A 1 1.57 17.65 6.60
CA MET A 1 2.58 16.86 5.84
C MET A 1 2.81 15.56 6.56
N LEU A 2 2.95 14.45 5.82
CA LEU A 2 3.28 13.14 6.38
C LEU A 2 4.70 13.18 6.97
N LYS A 3 4.87 12.58 8.14
CA LYS A 3 6.15 12.37 8.81
C LYS A 3 6.56 10.91 8.65
N PRO A 4 7.85 10.57 8.73
CA PRO A 4 8.30 9.18 8.67
C PRO A 4 7.67 8.25 9.73
N ILE A 5 7.21 8.81 10.86
CA ILE A 5 6.53 8.05 11.92
C ILE A 5 5.09 7.66 11.57
N ASP A 6 4.49 8.30 10.56
CA ASP A 6 3.12 8.02 10.17
C ASP A 6 3.04 6.70 9.41
N ILE A 7 1.97 5.94 9.68
CA ILE A 7 1.66 4.68 8.97
C ILE A 7 0.56 4.98 7.97
N VAL A 8 0.74 4.53 6.72
CA VAL A 8 -0.22 4.73 5.64
C VAL A 8 -0.87 3.41 5.27
N MET A 9 -2.20 3.38 5.32
CA MET A 9 -2.99 2.24 4.87
C MET A 9 -3.55 2.52 3.47
N LEU A 10 -3.21 1.66 2.53
CA LEU A 10 -3.72 1.72 1.16
C LEU A 10 -4.70 0.57 0.93
N ILE A 11 -5.90 0.90 0.47
CA ILE A 11 -6.97 -0.07 0.24
C ILE A 11 -7.29 -0.10 -1.25
N SER A 12 -7.12 -1.27 -1.87
CA SER A 12 -7.52 -1.52 -3.26
C SER A 12 -7.86 -2.99 -3.42
N TYR A 13 -9.04 -3.29 -3.97
CA TYR A 13 -9.48 -4.67 -4.15
C TYR A 13 -8.49 -5.49 -4.97
N SER A 14 -8.20 -5.08 -6.22
CA SER A 14 -7.23 -5.78 -7.08
C SER A 14 -5.77 -5.54 -6.67
N GLY A 15 -5.48 -4.42 -6.00
CA GLY A 15 -4.12 -3.95 -5.73
C GLY A 15 -3.38 -3.44 -6.98
N GLU A 16 -4.12 -3.22 -8.08
CA GLU A 16 -3.61 -2.73 -9.37
C GLU A 16 -4.18 -1.36 -9.75
N THR A 17 -4.85 -0.66 -8.83
CA THR A 17 -5.41 0.67 -9.09
C THR A 17 -4.29 1.69 -9.32
N ASP A 18 -4.22 2.26 -10.52
CA ASP A 18 -3.16 3.18 -10.94
C ASP A 18 -2.88 4.32 -9.96
N ASP A 19 -3.91 5.03 -9.52
CA ASP A 19 -3.73 6.19 -8.63
C ASP A 19 -3.22 5.78 -7.24
N VAL A 20 -3.58 4.58 -6.77
CA VAL A 20 -3.03 4.02 -5.52
C VAL A 20 -1.57 3.66 -5.72
N ASN A 21 -1.24 2.99 -6.83
CA ASN A 21 0.12 2.52 -7.12
C ASN A 21 1.10 3.68 -7.36
N LYS A 22 0.64 4.80 -7.94
CA LYS A 22 1.46 6.02 -8.14
C LYS A 22 1.87 6.69 -6.83
N LEU A 23 1.17 6.47 -5.72
CA LEU A 23 1.54 7.03 -4.42
C LEU A 23 2.68 6.27 -3.73
N ILE A 24 2.84 4.98 -4.05
CA ILE A 24 3.78 4.09 -3.37
C ILE A 24 5.22 4.64 -3.38
N PRO A 25 5.79 5.12 -4.50
CA PRO A 25 7.16 5.65 -4.52
C PRO A 25 7.33 6.85 -3.59
N SER A 26 6.38 7.79 -3.60
CA SER A 26 6.43 8.99 -2.77
C SER A 26 6.35 8.66 -1.28
N LEU A 27 5.44 7.74 -0.89
CA LEU A 27 5.29 7.30 0.49
C LEU A 27 6.56 6.59 1.01
N LYS A 28 7.20 5.78 0.16
CA LYS A 28 8.49 5.16 0.47
C LYS A 28 9.60 6.19 0.61
N ASN A 29 9.64 7.19 -0.26
CA ASN A 29 10.62 8.28 -0.20
C ASN A 29 10.47 9.12 1.08
N PHE A 30 9.26 9.24 1.61
CA PHE A 30 8.99 9.88 2.91
C PHE A 30 9.33 9.00 4.11
N GLY A 31 9.70 7.73 3.90
CA GLY A 31 10.04 6.78 4.96
C GLY A 31 8.83 6.19 5.68
N ASN A 32 7.62 6.34 5.13
CA ASN A 32 6.41 5.83 5.74
C ASN A 32 6.30 4.31 5.63
N LYS A 33 5.77 3.69 6.68
CA LYS A 33 5.34 2.28 6.63
C LYS A 33 4.01 2.16 5.91
N ILE A 34 3.92 1.20 4.99
CA ILE A 34 2.73 0.96 4.17
C ILE A 34 2.06 -0.34 4.59
N ILE A 35 0.76 -0.26 4.88
CA ILE A 35 -0.12 -1.42 5.06
C ILE A 35 -1.01 -1.53 3.82
N ALA A 36 -0.92 -2.65 3.10
CA ALA A 36 -1.81 -2.96 1.98
C ALA A 36 -3.03 -3.74 2.46
N VAL A 37 -4.21 -3.30 2.03
CA VAL A 37 -5.47 -4.02 2.22
C VAL A 37 -6.04 -4.36 0.84
N THR A 38 -5.89 -5.62 0.43
CA THR A 38 -6.20 -6.09 -0.93
C THR A 38 -6.58 -7.57 -0.97
N SER A 39 -7.38 -7.99 -1.96
CA SER A 39 -7.74 -9.40 -2.13
C SER A 39 -6.63 -10.22 -2.80
N ASN A 40 -5.73 -9.55 -3.53
CA ASN A 40 -4.64 -10.17 -4.28
C ASN A 40 -3.27 -9.93 -3.63
N LYS A 41 -2.71 -10.97 -2.98
CA LYS A 41 -1.38 -10.92 -2.34
C LYS A 41 -0.21 -10.74 -3.33
N ASN A 42 -0.43 -11.00 -4.63
CA ASN A 42 0.58 -10.87 -5.67
C ASN A 42 0.49 -9.53 -6.42
N SER A 43 -0.43 -8.64 -5.99
CA SER A 43 -0.64 -7.35 -6.64
C SER A 43 0.53 -6.39 -6.48
N THR A 44 0.60 -5.38 -7.33
CA THR A 44 1.58 -4.28 -7.21
C THR A 44 1.53 -3.65 -5.82
N LEU A 45 0.34 -3.35 -5.29
CA LEU A 45 0.20 -2.81 -3.94
C LEU A 45 0.76 -3.77 -2.87
N ALA A 46 0.37 -5.05 -2.90
CA ALA A 46 0.81 -6.02 -1.89
C ALA A 46 2.33 -6.22 -1.91
N ARG A 47 2.95 -6.29 -3.10
CA ARG A 47 4.39 -6.50 -3.26
C ARG A 47 5.25 -5.35 -2.75
N HIS A 48 4.70 -4.14 -2.65
CA HIS A 48 5.44 -2.96 -2.22
C HIS A 48 5.13 -2.53 -0.79
N ALA A 49 4.13 -3.13 -0.12
CA ALA A 49 3.78 -2.82 1.26
C ALA A 49 4.69 -3.54 2.28
N ASP A 50 4.83 -2.96 3.48
CA ASP A 50 5.52 -3.59 4.60
C ASP A 50 4.66 -4.70 5.23
N TYR A 51 3.35 -4.49 5.26
CA TYR A 51 2.37 -5.44 5.78
C TYR A 51 1.21 -5.61 4.81
N VAL A 52 0.70 -6.83 4.69
CA VAL A 52 -0.44 -7.15 3.81
C VAL A 52 -1.57 -7.77 4.63
N SER A 53 -2.70 -7.06 4.68
CA SER A 53 -3.97 -7.58 5.17
C SER A 53 -4.82 -8.04 3.99
N ARG A 54 -4.89 -9.36 3.80
CA ARG A 54 -5.78 -9.95 2.80
C ARG A 54 -7.16 -10.15 3.42
N TYR A 55 -8.18 -9.55 2.84
CA TYR A 55 -9.56 -9.95 3.09
C TYR A 55 -10.00 -10.92 1.98
N ASN A 56 -10.61 -12.04 2.37
CA ASN A 56 -11.29 -12.92 1.45
C ASN A 56 -12.71 -12.38 1.27
N CYS A 57 -13.06 -11.97 0.06
CA CYS A 57 -14.45 -11.97 -0.40
C CYS A 57 -14.65 -13.24 -1.23
#